data_AF-A0AAU3PPQ7-F1
#
_entry.id   AF-A0AAU3PPQ7-F1
#
_cell.length_a   1.000
_cell.length_b   1.000
_cell.length_c   1.000
_cell.angle_alpha   90.00
_cell.angle_beta   90.00
_cell.angle_gamma   90.00
#
_symmetry.space_group_name_H-M   'P 1'
#
loop_
_entity.id
_entity.type
_entity.pdbx_description
1 polymer ?
#
loop_
_entity_poly.entity_id
_entity_poly.type
_entity_poly.pdbx_seq_one_letter_code
_entity_poly.pdbx_strand_id
1 'polypeptide(L)'
;MPTMLKMLLAERHLKSHSDFLRVYDKCAAQLNPPIPPGYGPAKAQYYQWLSGQMVGLPREYHHRVLQRMFPGWTTERLFQIVDASSTDARTLQPSTPIDSELEAFLGADMVTHGVTLVYPTRRGAAVVVPENDLRGLLCVSALLQRHTSIRVTFCGDRATAARSDRAYIGFGLHTVLSLPCVADPRLFTVSTTDPAIGPVIEYLELSDGSRYHSDGERHFGFLARIRPNPGPNPDRYWFLCAGLAPRGAAGAGWFLVNHWSSLQQCAGTNEFVAVISIHRYSDQTYNLEKLIVGPPEAAS
;
A
#
# COMPACT_ATOMS: atom_id res chain seq x y z
N MET A 1 3.13 21.02 2.06
CA MET A 1 2.73 19.59 2.02
C MET A 1 1.83 19.42 0.81
N PRO A 2 1.94 18.34 0.03
CA PRO A 2 1.18 18.20 -1.22
C PRO A 2 -0.29 17.89 -0.95
N THR A 3 -1.19 18.42 -1.76
CA THR A 3 -2.59 17.97 -1.80
C THR A 3 -2.71 16.70 -2.63
N MET A 4 -3.79 15.93 -2.41
CA MET A 4 -4.06 14.74 -3.23
C MET A 4 -4.16 15.07 -4.73
N LEU A 5 -4.69 16.24 -5.07
CA LEU A 5 -4.70 16.79 -6.42
C LEU A 5 -3.29 16.91 -7.01
N LYS A 6 -2.31 17.38 -6.22
CA LYS A 6 -0.93 17.50 -6.68
C LYS A 6 -0.31 16.13 -6.98
N MET A 7 -0.67 15.10 -6.23
CA MET A 7 -0.22 13.73 -6.50
C MET A 7 -0.83 13.17 -7.78
N LEU A 8 -2.15 13.28 -7.96
CA LEU A 8 -2.85 12.75 -9.14
C LEU A 8 -2.43 13.45 -10.45
N LEU A 9 -2.05 14.73 -10.38
CA LEU A 9 -1.50 15.44 -11.54
C LEU A 9 -0.11 14.94 -11.93
N ALA A 10 0.73 14.60 -10.96
CA ALA A 10 2.06 14.04 -11.21
C ALA A 10 1.94 12.65 -11.88
N GLU A 11 1.01 11.81 -11.40
CA GLU A 11 0.72 10.48 -11.94
C GLU A 11 0.23 10.53 -13.40
N ARG A 12 -0.62 11.51 -13.73
CA ARG A 12 -1.10 11.72 -15.11
C ARG A 12 -0.14 12.51 -16.00
N HIS A 13 1.10 12.73 -15.54
CA HIS A 13 2.12 13.53 -16.22
C HIS A 13 1.69 14.96 -16.58
N LEU A 14 0.71 15.52 -15.87
CA LEU A 14 0.25 16.90 -16.03
C LEU A 14 1.14 17.83 -15.19
N LYS A 15 2.38 18.03 -15.66
CA LYS A 15 3.45 18.72 -14.91
C LYS A 15 3.38 20.24 -15.01
N SER A 16 2.67 20.80 -15.99
CA SER A 16 2.55 22.24 -16.20
C SER A 16 1.12 22.76 -16.04
N HIS A 17 0.96 24.03 -15.66
CA HIS A 17 -0.36 24.69 -15.59
C HIS A 17 -1.07 24.69 -16.95
N SER A 18 -0.32 24.82 -18.05
CA SER A 18 -0.86 24.73 -19.42
C SER A 18 -1.36 23.33 -19.77
N ASP A 19 -0.65 22.27 -19.35
CA ASP A 19 -1.11 20.89 -19.55
C ASP A 19 -2.36 20.59 -18.75
N PHE A 20 -2.40 21.06 -17.51
CA PHE A 20 -3.58 20.99 -16.67
C PHE A 20 -4.78 21.69 -17.31
N LEU A 21 -4.61 22.93 -17.78
CA LEU A 21 -5.70 23.69 -18.41
C LEU A 21 -6.24 23.01 -19.67
N ARG A 22 -5.38 22.41 -20.49
CA ARG A 22 -5.81 21.67 -21.69
C ARG A 22 -6.74 20.50 -21.36
N VAL A 23 -6.42 19.73 -20.33
CA VAL A 23 -7.28 18.62 -19.88
C VAL A 23 -8.53 19.16 -19.17
N TYR A 24 -8.36 20.22 -18.39
CA TYR A 24 -9.45 20.90 -17.71
C TYR A 24 -10.52 21.38 -18.70
N ASP A 25 -10.14 22.12 -19.74
CA ASP A 25 -11.07 22.63 -20.75
C ASP A 25 -11.75 21.50 -21.52
N LYS A 26 -11.02 20.41 -21.81
CA LYS A 26 -11.59 19.20 -22.43
C LYS A 26 -12.67 18.56 -21.57
N CYS A 27 -12.47 18.49 -20.24
CA CYS A 27 -13.47 17.97 -19.31
C CYS A 27 -14.63 18.96 -19.10
N ALA A 28 -14.34 20.25 -19.07
CA ALA A 28 -15.32 21.32 -18.89
C ALA A 28 -16.33 21.41 -20.05
N ALA A 29 -15.86 21.16 -21.28
CA ALA A 29 -16.70 21.07 -22.48
C ALA A 29 -17.65 19.85 -22.47
N GLN A 30 -17.37 18.83 -21.64
CA GLN A 30 -18.17 17.61 -21.54
C GLN A 30 -19.22 17.65 -20.42
N LEU A 31 -19.32 18.78 -19.69
CA LEU A 31 -20.31 18.95 -18.63
C LEU A 31 -21.67 19.37 -19.22
N ASN A 32 -22.73 19.15 -18.44
CA ASN A 32 -24.09 19.61 -18.75
C ASN A 32 -24.57 20.57 -17.65
N PRO A 33 -24.68 21.89 -17.93
CA PRO A 33 -24.31 22.57 -19.17
C PRO A 33 -22.78 22.66 -19.38
N PRO A 34 -22.31 22.78 -20.64
CA PRO A 34 -20.88 22.87 -20.94
C PRO A 34 -20.33 24.23 -20.51
N ILE A 35 -19.10 24.23 -20.02
CA ILE A 35 -18.40 25.45 -19.61
C ILE A 35 -17.48 25.89 -20.76
N PRO A 36 -17.52 27.16 -21.21
CA PRO A 36 -16.65 27.63 -22.28
C PRO A 36 -15.16 27.53 -21.92
N PRO A 37 -14.27 27.37 -22.92
CA PRO A 37 -12.82 27.42 -22.69
C PRO A 37 -12.40 28.78 -22.12
N GLY A 38 -11.37 28.78 -21.27
CA GLY A 38 -10.89 30.01 -20.61
C GLY A 38 -11.50 30.30 -19.22
N TYR A 39 -12.45 29.46 -18.77
CA TYR A 39 -12.98 29.49 -17.39
C TYR A 39 -12.19 28.58 -16.42
N GLY A 40 -11.01 28.11 -16.83
CA GLY A 40 -10.09 27.37 -15.98
C GLY A 40 -9.49 28.22 -14.86
N PRO A 41 -8.93 27.60 -13.81
CA PRO A 41 -8.35 28.35 -12.69
C PRO A 41 -7.16 29.18 -13.13
N ALA A 42 -7.09 30.41 -12.63
CA ALA A 42 -5.93 31.27 -12.81
C ALA A 42 -4.67 30.60 -12.26
N LYS A 43 -3.49 30.94 -12.78
CA LYS A 43 -2.21 30.32 -12.39
C LYS A 43 -1.96 30.38 -10.87
N ALA A 44 -2.32 31.50 -10.23
CA ALA A 44 -2.24 31.65 -8.77
C ALA A 44 -3.18 30.68 -8.04
N GLN A 45 -4.44 30.58 -8.48
CA GLN A 45 -5.43 29.66 -7.93
C GLN A 45 -5.00 28.19 -8.11
N TYR A 46 -4.43 27.85 -9.26
CA TYR A 46 -3.85 26.53 -9.52
C TYR A 46 -2.72 26.19 -8.53
N TYR A 47 -1.75 27.08 -8.30
CA TYR A 47 -0.69 26.78 -7.32
C TYR A 47 -1.19 26.76 -5.87
N GLN A 48 -2.22 27.54 -5.54
CA GLN A 48 -2.89 27.46 -4.23
C GLN A 48 -3.60 26.10 -4.01
N TRP A 49 -4.23 25.58 -5.05
CA TRP A 49 -4.85 24.25 -5.07
C TRP A 49 -3.83 23.13 -4.80
N LEU A 50 -2.61 23.27 -5.33
CA LEU A 50 -1.52 22.31 -5.12
C LEU A 50 -0.84 22.44 -3.76
N SER A 51 -0.88 23.61 -3.15
CA SER A 51 -0.23 23.88 -1.86
C SER A 51 -1.13 23.60 -0.65
N GLY A 52 -2.43 23.43 -0.87
CA GLY A 52 -3.41 23.21 0.19
C GLY A 52 -3.77 24.47 0.99
N GLN A 53 -3.24 25.64 0.61
CA GLN A 53 -3.45 26.92 1.29
C GLN A 53 -4.76 27.61 0.86
N MET A 54 -5.84 26.84 0.70
CA MET A 54 -7.11 27.36 0.19
C MET A 54 -8.00 27.90 1.32
N VAL A 55 -8.53 29.10 1.14
CA VAL A 55 -9.61 29.64 1.98
C VAL A 55 -10.95 29.18 1.38
N GLY A 56 -11.39 27.99 1.78
CA GLY A 56 -12.64 27.38 1.32
C GLY A 56 -12.53 26.53 0.05
N LEU A 57 -13.60 25.80 -0.28
CA LEU A 57 -13.68 24.95 -1.47
C LEU A 57 -13.78 25.81 -2.75
N PRO A 58 -13.32 25.30 -3.92
CA PRO A 58 -13.54 25.97 -5.19
C PRO A 58 -15.01 26.28 -5.47
N ARG A 59 -15.26 27.14 -6.46
CA ARG A 59 -16.62 27.33 -7.00
C ARG A 59 -17.18 26.00 -7.53
N GLU A 60 -18.48 25.82 -7.42
CA GLU A 60 -19.20 24.57 -7.75
C GLU A 60 -18.86 24.01 -9.14
N TYR A 61 -18.64 24.87 -10.14
CA TYR A 61 -18.29 24.42 -11.47
C TYR A 61 -16.90 23.76 -11.53
N HIS A 62 -15.92 24.21 -10.74
CA HIS A 62 -14.62 23.55 -10.63
C HIS A 62 -14.75 22.16 -10.01
N HIS A 63 -15.70 21.95 -9.10
CA HIS A 63 -15.95 20.62 -8.51
C HIS A 63 -16.35 19.64 -9.60
N ARG A 64 -17.32 20.04 -10.44
CA ARG A 64 -17.81 19.19 -11.54
C ARG A 64 -16.70 18.87 -12.53
N VAL A 65 -15.85 19.84 -12.88
CA VAL A 65 -14.71 19.59 -13.79
C VAL A 65 -13.68 18.67 -13.14
N LEU A 66 -13.32 18.90 -11.88
CA LEU A 66 -12.31 18.09 -11.17
C LEU A 66 -12.78 16.66 -10.93
N GLN A 67 -14.03 16.44 -10.53
CA GLN A 67 -14.63 15.10 -10.40
C GLN A 67 -14.70 14.37 -11.75
N ARG A 68 -14.90 15.10 -12.85
CA ARG A 68 -14.86 14.53 -14.20
C ARG A 68 -13.44 14.21 -14.65
N MET A 69 -12.47 15.07 -14.31
CA MET A 69 -11.05 14.84 -14.57
C MET A 69 -10.55 13.64 -13.77
N PHE A 70 -11.00 13.45 -12.53
CA PHE A 70 -10.60 12.38 -11.63
C PHE A 70 -11.82 11.58 -11.16
N PRO A 71 -12.37 10.68 -12.01
CA PRO A 71 -13.50 9.84 -11.63
C PRO A 71 -13.19 9.06 -10.36
N GLY A 72 -14.15 9.00 -9.43
CA GLY A 72 -13.98 8.33 -8.12
C GLY A 72 -13.40 9.21 -7.01
N TRP A 73 -12.94 10.43 -7.32
CA TRP A 73 -12.43 11.38 -6.32
C TRP A 73 -13.45 12.48 -6.04
N THR A 74 -13.76 12.73 -4.76
CA THR A 74 -14.52 13.92 -4.38
C THR A 74 -13.60 15.14 -4.31
N THR A 75 -14.15 16.32 -4.58
CA THR A 75 -13.40 17.57 -4.57
C THR A 75 -12.73 17.81 -3.21
N GLU A 76 -13.42 17.50 -2.12
CA GLU A 76 -12.91 17.63 -0.75
C GLU A 76 -11.68 16.75 -0.54
N ARG A 77 -11.66 15.54 -1.10
CA ARG A 77 -10.52 14.63 -1.05
C ARG A 77 -9.37 15.09 -1.93
N LEU A 78 -9.65 15.67 -3.09
CA LEU A 78 -8.62 16.26 -3.97
C LEU A 78 -7.85 17.39 -3.27
N PHE A 79 -8.54 18.19 -2.46
CA PHE A 79 -7.93 19.31 -1.72
C PHE A 79 -7.45 18.97 -0.31
N GLN A 80 -7.64 17.74 0.13
CA GLN A 80 -7.14 17.31 1.43
C GLN A 80 -5.61 17.43 1.44
N ILE A 81 -5.09 18.19 2.41
CA ILE A 81 -3.65 18.21 2.71
C ILE A 81 -3.30 16.82 3.21
N VAL A 82 -2.30 16.22 2.59
CA VAL A 82 -1.73 14.97 3.09
C VAL A 82 -0.93 15.34 4.34
N ASP A 83 -1.59 15.33 5.49
CA ASP A 83 -0.97 15.47 6.80
C ASP A 83 -1.45 14.41 7.78
N ALA A 84 -0.48 13.88 8.52
CA ALA A 84 -0.70 12.94 9.59
C ALA A 84 -1.52 13.58 10.72
N SER A 85 -2.46 12.81 11.27
CA SER A 85 -3.29 13.10 12.46
C SER A 85 -4.49 14.05 12.27
N SER A 86 -5.67 13.48 11.99
CA SER A 86 -6.91 13.80 12.72
C SER A 86 -8.08 12.85 12.34
N THR A 87 -8.34 11.89 13.23
CA THR A 87 -9.67 11.42 13.69
C THR A 87 -10.39 12.64 14.28
N ASP A 88 -11.62 13.07 13.98
CA ASP A 88 -12.99 12.51 14.02
C ASP A 88 -13.89 13.50 13.21
N ALA A 89 -15.13 13.24 12.77
CA ALA A 89 -16.22 12.45 13.30
C ALA A 89 -17.09 11.89 12.16
N ARG A 90 -17.35 10.58 12.16
CA ARG A 90 -18.40 9.98 11.33
C ARG A 90 -19.61 9.70 12.18
N THR A 91 -20.69 10.43 11.90
CA THR A 91 -22.05 10.00 12.21
C THR A 91 -22.29 8.65 11.54
N LEU A 92 -22.74 7.68 12.34
CA LEU A 92 -23.11 6.33 11.95
C LEU A 92 -24.01 6.32 10.70
N GLN A 93 -23.51 5.72 9.61
CA GLN A 93 -24.30 4.94 8.67
C GLN A 93 -23.49 3.71 8.22
N PRO A 94 -24.12 2.54 8.05
CA PRO A 94 -23.43 1.30 7.71
C PRO A 94 -22.99 1.34 6.23
N SER A 95 -21.67 1.37 5.99
CA SER A 95 -21.09 1.40 4.65
C SER A 95 -20.66 0.00 4.20
N THR A 96 -21.58 -0.71 3.57
CA THR A 96 -21.42 -2.10 3.10
C THR A 96 -20.80 -2.31 1.68
N PRO A 97 -19.90 -1.48 1.12
CA PRO A 97 -19.08 -1.90 -0.03
C PRO A 97 -17.59 -2.15 0.26
N ILE A 98 -17.03 -1.54 1.33
CA ILE A 98 -15.59 -1.62 1.62
C ILE A 98 -15.20 -3.03 2.09
N ASP A 99 -16.09 -3.66 2.86
CA ASP A 99 -15.80 -4.93 3.53
C ASP A 99 -15.68 -6.06 2.50
N SER A 100 -16.54 -6.11 1.48
CA SER A 100 -16.52 -7.17 0.45
C SER A 100 -15.29 -7.12 -0.46
N GLU A 101 -14.81 -5.93 -0.83
CA GLU A 101 -13.60 -5.79 -1.65
C GLU A 101 -12.34 -6.13 -0.84
N LEU A 102 -12.31 -5.73 0.44
CA LEU A 102 -11.22 -6.08 1.35
C LEU A 102 -11.19 -7.59 1.62
N GLU A 103 -12.34 -8.21 1.85
CA GLU A 103 -12.47 -9.67 1.99
C GLU A 103 -11.96 -10.40 0.75
N ALA A 104 -12.29 -9.94 -0.45
CA ALA A 104 -11.77 -10.48 -1.70
C ALA A 104 -10.25 -10.32 -1.83
N PHE A 105 -9.70 -9.19 -1.37
CA PHE A 105 -8.25 -8.96 -1.33
C PHE A 105 -7.52 -9.91 -0.38
N LEU A 106 -8.08 -10.12 0.81
CA LEU A 106 -7.50 -10.96 1.87
C LEU A 106 -7.63 -12.46 1.59
N GLY A 107 -8.63 -12.87 0.79
CA GLY A 107 -8.91 -14.25 0.43
C GLY A 107 -9.85 -14.97 1.39
N ALA A 108 -10.66 -15.89 0.86
CA ALA A 108 -11.75 -16.55 1.58
C ALA A 108 -11.28 -17.36 2.82
N ASP A 109 -10.08 -17.95 2.76
CA ASP A 109 -9.51 -18.70 3.91
C ASP A 109 -9.31 -17.77 5.11
N MET A 110 -8.80 -16.56 4.88
CA MET A 110 -8.57 -15.57 5.93
C MET A 110 -9.89 -15.08 6.54
N VAL A 111 -10.90 -14.86 5.70
CA VAL A 111 -12.23 -14.43 6.13
C VAL A 111 -12.90 -15.49 7.02
N THR A 112 -12.80 -16.75 6.61
CA THR A 112 -13.51 -17.86 7.25
C THR A 112 -12.80 -18.35 8.52
N HIS A 113 -11.48 -18.51 8.46
CA HIS A 113 -10.70 -19.14 9.53
C HIS A 113 -9.96 -18.12 10.42
N GLY A 114 -10.00 -16.84 10.05
CA GLY A 114 -9.24 -15.79 10.71
C GLY A 114 -7.82 -15.65 10.14
N VAL A 115 -7.09 -14.71 10.74
CA VAL A 115 -5.71 -14.41 10.36
C VAL A 115 -4.79 -14.45 11.58
N THR A 116 -3.55 -14.86 11.35
CA THR A 116 -2.48 -14.69 12.33
C THR A 116 -1.50 -13.61 11.86
N LEU A 117 -1.38 -12.55 12.64
CA LEU A 117 -0.35 -11.53 12.48
C LEU A 117 0.95 -12.04 13.11
N VAL A 118 2.01 -12.08 12.32
CA VAL A 118 3.29 -12.67 12.73
C VAL A 118 4.30 -11.57 12.98
N TYR A 119 4.82 -11.49 14.20
CA TYR A 119 5.89 -10.54 14.56
C TYR A 119 7.25 -11.23 14.61
N PRO A 120 8.33 -10.52 14.25
CA PRO A 120 9.67 -11.09 14.26
C PRO A 120 10.20 -11.16 15.70
N THR A 121 10.94 -12.22 16.03
CA THR A 121 11.57 -12.38 17.35
C THR A 121 13.09 -12.51 17.24
N ARG A 122 13.82 -11.50 17.73
CA ARG A 122 15.30 -11.58 17.83
C ARG A 122 15.73 -12.30 19.10
N ARG A 123 16.78 -13.13 19.01
CA ARG A 123 17.36 -13.85 20.16
C ARG A 123 18.43 -12.99 20.85
N GLY A 124 18.25 -12.77 22.14
CA GLY A 124 19.25 -12.33 23.11
C GLY A 124 18.90 -12.95 24.47
N ALA A 125 19.29 -12.32 25.59
CA ALA A 125 18.84 -12.73 26.93
C ALA A 125 17.30 -12.60 27.13
N ALA A 126 16.63 -11.81 26.28
CA ALA A 126 15.19 -11.65 26.24
C ALA A 126 14.67 -11.72 24.79
N VAL A 127 13.39 -12.03 24.61
CA VAL A 127 12.69 -11.90 23.33
C VAL A 127 12.47 -10.41 23.07
N VAL A 128 13.08 -9.89 22.00
CA VAL A 128 12.93 -8.49 21.59
C VAL A 128 12.17 -8.44 20.28
N VAL A 129 11.11 -7.63 20.26
CA VAL A 129 10.34 -7.29 19.06
C VAL A 129 10.78 -5.90 18.60
N PRO A 130 11.27 -5.73 17.37
CA PRO A 130 11.62 -4.41 16.85
C PRO A 130 10.40 -3.48 16.82
N GLU A 131 10.54 -2.28 17.38
CA GLU A 131 9.45 -1.30 17.47
C GLU A 131 8.79 -1.03 16.11
N ASN A 132 9.61 -0.88 15.06
CA ASN A 132 9.12 -0.55 13.73
C ASN A 132 8.27 -1.67 13.12
N ASP A 133 8.66 -2.93 13.33
CA ASP A 133 7.87 -4.08 12.87
C ASP A 133 6.53 -4.15 13.63
N LEU A 134 6.56 -3.87 14.94
CA LEU A 134 5.36 -3.80 15.77
C LEU A 134 4.41 -2.67 15.32
N ARG A 135 4.93 -1.51 14.92
CA ARG A 135 4.12 -0.38 14.43
C ARG A 135 3.38 -0.74 13.14
N GLY A 136 4.06 -1.39 12.18
CA GLY A 136 3.41 -1.92 10.97
C GLY A 136 2.32 -2.93 11.30
N LEU A 137 2.61 -3.84 12.22
CA LEU A 137 1.68 -4.87 12.67
C LEU A 137 0.42 -4.27 13.29
N LEU A 138 0.56 -3.33 14.21
CA LEU A 138 -0.56 -2.65 14.86
C LEU A 138 -1.39 -1.85 13.85
N CYS A 139 -0.75 -1.25 12.84
CA CYS A 139 -1.44 -0.53 11.78
C CYS A 139 -2.37 -1.45 10.98
N VAL A 140 -1.89 -2.62 10.56
CA VAL A 140 -2.70 -3.61 9.83
C VAL A 140 -3.76 -4.25 10.74
N SER A 141 -3.43 -4.52 12.00
CA SER A 141 -4.41 -5.01 12.98
C SER A 141 -5.61 -4.06 13.10
N ALA A 142 -5.35 -2.75 13.14
CA ALA A 142 -6.41 -1.75 13.24
C ALA A 142 -7.29 -1.68 11.98
N LEU A 143 -6.71 -1.88 10.79
CA LEU A 143 -7.49 -2.00 9.54
C LEU A 143 -8.46 -3.19 9.64
N LEU A 144 -7.94 -4.37 9.98
CA LEU A 144 -8.74 -5.60 10.03
C LEU A 144 -9.88 -5.48 11.04
N GLN A 145 -9.61 -4.94 12.23
CA GLN A 145 -10.63 -4.73 13.26
C GLN A 145 -11.70 -3.71 12.88
N ARG A 146 -11.36 -2.71 12.05
CA ARG A 146 -12.30 -1.64 11.65
C ARG A 146 -13.23 -2.05 10.51
N HIS A 147 -12.73 -2.89 9.61
CA HIS A 147 -13.39 -3.18 8.34
C HIS A 147 -13.87 -4.61 8.22
N THR A 148 -13.56 -5.48 9.19
CA THR A 148 -13.90 -6.89 9.08
C THR A 148 -14.26 -7.47 10.44
N SER A 149 -15.06 -8.53 10.43
CA SER A 149 -15.27 -9.37 11.63
C SER A 149 -14.23 -10.49 11.75
N ILE A 150 -13.13 -10.40 10.99
CA ILE A 150 -12.10 -11.45 10.91
C ILE A 150 -11.44 -11.61 12.27
N ARG A 151 -11.35 -12.84 12.73
CA ARG A 151 -10.64 -13.18 13.96
C ARG A 151 -9.13 -12.94 13.77
N VAL A 152 -8.58 -11.96 14.48
CA VAL A 152 -7.14 -11.67 14.50
C VAL A 152 -6.46 -12.38 15.67
N THR A 153 -5.38 -13.08 15.39
CA THR A 153 -4.48 -13.70 16.38
C THR A 153 -3.05 -13.24 16.17
N PHE A 154 -2.19 -13.33 17.18
CA PHE A 154 -0.81 -12.87 17.11
C PHE A 154 0.13 -14.04 17.43
N CYS A 155 1.25 -14.13 16.71
CA CYS A 155 2.22 -15.20 16.88
C CYS A 155 3.63 -14.70 16.58
N GLY A 156 4.64 -15.22 17.29
CA GLY A 156 6.04 -14.98 16.92
C GLY A 156 6.45 -15.84 15.72
N ASP A 157 7.33 -15.30 14.87
CA ASP A 157 7.93 -15.93 13.68
C ASP A 157 8.54 -17.33 13.88
N ARG A 158 8.84 -17.75 15.11
CA ARG A 158 9.34 -19.10 15.41
C ARG A 158 8.23 -20.14 15.53
N ALA A 159 7.07 -19.75 16.01
CA ALA A 159 5.94 -20.64 16.17
C ALA A 159 5.18 -20.84 14.84
N THR A 160 5.52 -20.08 13.80
CA THR A 160 4.94 -20.20 12.44
C THR A 160 5.62 -21.23 11.57
N ALA A 161 6.92 -21.50 11.75
CA ALA A 161 7.64 -22.51 10.97
C ALA A 161 7.02 -23.93 11.07
N ALA A 162 6.27 -24.20 12.14
CA ALA A 162 5.56 -25.45 12.37
C ALA A 162 4.12 -25.49 11.82
N ARG A 163 3.62 -24.40 11.23
CA ARG A 163 2.21 -24.20 10.89
C ARG A 163 2.07 -23.57 9.52
N SER A 164 1.97 -24.35 8.46
CA SER A 164 1.67 -23.84 7.10
C SER A 164 0.17 -23.86 6.79
N ASP A 165 -0.65 -24.25 7.76
CA ASP A 165 -2.07 -24.53 7.65
C ASP A 165 -2.98 -23.31 7.84
N ARG A 166 -2.42 -22.09 7.89
CA ARG A 166 -3.17 -20.86 8.20
C ARG A 166 -2.80 -19.69 7.30
N ALA A 167 -3.72 -18.73 7.17
CA ALA A 167 -3.44 -17.44 6.56
C ALA A 167 -2.60 -16.52 7.49
N TYR A 168 -1.61 -15.85 6.92
CA TYR A 168 -0.65 -15.03 7.66
C TYR A 168 -0.53 -13.62 7.10
N ILE A 169 -0.26 -12.66 8.00
CA ILE A 169 0.35 -11.38 7.64
C ILE A 169 1.62 -11.26 8.48
N GLY A 170 2.79 -11.43 7.86
CA GLY A 170 4.08 -11.42 8.52
C GLY A 170 4.77 -10.07 8.44
N PHE A 171 5.43 -9.69 9.53
CA PHE A 171 6.18 -8.44 9.64
C PHE A 171 7.67 -8.68 9.84
N GLY A 172 8.48 -7.86 9.18
CA GLY A 172 9.94 -7.88 9.29
C GLY A 172 10.61 -8.92 8.39
N LEU A 173 11.86 -8.63 8.02
CA LEU A 173 12.60 -9.42 7.04
C LEU A 173 12.85 -10.86 7.50
N HIS A 174 13.11 -11.06 8.79
CA HIS A 174 13.33 -12.41 9.35
C HIS A 174 12.09 -13.30 9.24
N THR A 175 10.89 -12.74 9.40
CA THR A 175 9.64 -13.49 9.23
C THR A 175 9.50 -13.97 7.78
N VAL A 176 9.92 -13.15 6.80
CA VAL A 176 9.92 -13.55 5.38
C VAL A 176 10.90 -14.71 5.14
N LEU A 177 12.05 -14.67 5.79
CA LEU A 177 13.09 -15.70 5.64
C LEU A 177 12.77 -17.01 6.39
N SER A 178 11.97 -16.94 7.47
CA SER A 178 11.63 -18.11 8.30
C SER A 178 10.42 -18.89 7.79
N LEU A 179 9.58 -18.29 6.95
CA LEU A 179 8.43 -18.96 6.40
C LEU A 179 8.85 -20.01 5.36
N PRO A 180 8.38 -21.27 5.46
CA PRO A 180 8.72 -22.32 4.51
C PRO A 180 8.06 -22.01 3.17
N CYS A 181 8.78 -21.29 2.31
CA CYS A 181 8.29 -20.92 0.99
C CYS A 181 8.49 -22.11 0.04
N VAL A 182 7.38 -22.66 -0.47
CA VAL A 182 7.31 -23.78 -1.41
C VAL A 182 7.87 -23.36 -2.78
N ALA A 183 8.41 -24.32 -3.52
CA ALA A 183 9.22 -24.13 -4.72
C ALA A 183 8.44 -23.61 -5.95
N ASP A 184 9.10 -22.69 -6.69
CA ASP A 184 8.88 -22.22 -8.08
C ASP A 184 7.79 -21.16 -8.39
N PRO A 185 7.99 -20.29 -9.41
CA PRO A 185 9.05 -19.30 -9.50
C PRO A 185 8.71 -18.09 -8.62
N ARG A 186 9.60 -17.77 -7.68
CA ARG A 186 9.35 -16.68 -6.74
C ARG A 186 9.36 -15.33 -7.47
N LEU A 187 8.33 -14.51 -7.26
CA LEU A 187 8.29 -13.12 -7.76
C LEU A 187 9.45 -12.28 -7.22
N PHE A 188 10.06 -12.72 -6.13
CA PHE A 188 11.21 -12.09 -5.51
C PHE A 188 12.07 -13.08 -4.71
N THR A 189 13.31 -12.70 -4.46
CA THR A 189 14.21 -13.34 -3.51
C THR A 189 14.79 -12.29 -2.57
N VAL A 190 14.98 -12.67 -1.31
CA VAL A 190 15.65 -11.83 -0.31
C VAL A 190 16.96 -12.52 0.03
N SER A 191 18.06 -11.78 -0.06
CA SER A 191 19.37 -12.27 0.31
C SER A 191 19.97 -11.40 1.40
N THR A 192 20.55 -12.05 2.41
CA THR A 192 21.33 -11.41 3.45
C THR A 192 22.76 -11.92 3.36
N THR A 193 23.72 -11.02 3.19
CA THR A 193 25.14 -11.39 3.11
C THR A 193 25.70 -11.63 4.52
N ASP A 194 26.47 -12.70 4.74
CA ASP A 194 27.01 -13.09 6.04
C ASP A 194 28.03 -12.05 6.55
N PRO A 195 27.92 -11.56 7.82
CA PRO A 195 28.91 -10.69 8.42
C PRO A 195 30.35 -11.25 8.41
N ALA A 196 30.54 -12.56 8.29
CA ALA A 196 31.84 -13.22 8.17
C ALA A 196 32.54 -12.99 6.81
N ILE A 197 31.77 -12.62 5.77
CA ILE A 197 32.26 -12.44 4.38
C ILE A 197 32.33 -10.95 4.00
N GLY A 198 31.66 -10.07 4.75
CA GLY A 198 31.66 -8.62 4.54
C GLY A 198 30.56 -7.91 5.34
N PRO A 199 30.30 -6.60 5.12
CA PRO A 199 29.17 -5.93 5.75
C PRO A 199 27.84 -6.61 5.36
N VAL A 200 26.90 -6.72 6.31
CA VAL A 200 25.57 -7.28 6.04
C VAL A 200 24.84 -6.35 5.09
N ILE A 201 24.76 -6.76 3.82
CA ILE A 201 23.93 -6.11 2.81
C ILE A 201 22.70 -7.00 2.63
N GLU A 202 21.54 -6.46 2.98
CA GLU A 202 20.23 -7.03 2.70
C GLU A 202 19.73 -6.45 1.38
N TYR A 203 19.39 -7.31 0.42
CA TYR A 203 18.80 -6.86 -0.83
C TYR A 203 17.63 -7.74 -1.26
N LEU A 204 16.71 -7.11 -1.97
CA LEU A 204 15.56 -7.72 -2.62
C LEU A 204 15.85 -7.78 -4.12
N GLU A 205 15.70 -8.95 -4.72
CA GLU A 205 15.81 -9.16 -6.16
C GLU A 205 14.47 -9.68 -6.69
N LEU A 206 13.90 -8.98 -7.67
CA LEU A 206 12.62 -9.35 -8.29
C LEU A 206 12.84 -10.32 -9.45
N SER A 207 11.78 -11.02 -9.87
CA SER A 207 11.83 -11.96 -11.00
C SER A 207 12.18 -11.31 -12.35
N ASP A 208 12.03 -9.99 -12.48
CA ASP A 208 12.45 -9.23 -13.65
C ASP A 208 13.93 -8.81 -13.63
N GLY A 209 14.68 -9.25 -12.60
CA GLY A 209 16.10 -8.92 -12.41
C GLY A 209 16.35 -7.58 -11.70
N SER A 210 15.31 -6.80 -11.38
CA SER A 210 15.47 -5.54 -10.63
C SER A 210 15.94 -5.82 -9.20
N ARG A 211 16.92 -5.04 -8.72
CA ARG A 211 17.49 -5.19 -7.38
C ARG A 211 17.31 -3.92 -6.56
N TYR A 212 16.91 -4.10 -5.31
CA TYR A 212 16.70 -3.04 -4.34
C TYR A 212 17.50 -3.32 -3.08
N HIS A 213 18.17 -2.31 -2.58
CA HIS A 213 18.86 -2.30 -1.30
C HIS A 213 18.65 -0.92 -0.69
N SER A 214 18.60 -0.84 0.64
CA SER A 214 18.58 0.46 1.28
C SER A 214 20.00 1.01 1.33
N ASP A 215 20.18 2.23 0.85
CA ASP A 215 21.34 3.06 1.18
C ASP A 215 20.91 4.05 2.27
N GLY A 216 21.87 4.71 2.92
CA GLY A 216 21.56 5.65 4.01
C GLY A 216 20.63 6.81 3.61
N GLU A 217 20.36 7.00 2.32
CA GLU A 217 19.51 8.06 1.77
C GLU A 217 18.11 7.55 1.37
N ARG A 218 17.98 6.30 0.92
CA ARG A 218 16.72 5.69 0.46
C ARG A 218 16.42 4.42 1.23
N HIS A 219 15.30 4.42 1.94
CA HIS A 219 14.81 3.25 2.64
C HIS A 219 13.76 2.54 1.77
N PHE A 220 13.91 1.23 1.62
CA PHE A 220 12.94 0.42 0.90
C PHE A 220 12.21 -0.55 1.82
N GLY A 221 10.93 -0.71 1.56
CA GLY A 221 10.11 -1.80 2.05
C GLY A 221 9.52 -2.58 0.87
N PHE A 222 8.93 -3.72 1.18
CA PHE A 222 8.12 -4.43 0.20
C PHE A 222 6.92 -5.08 0.88
N LEU A 223 5.85 -5.17 0.09
CA LEU A 223 4.65 -5.90 0.41
C LEU A 223 4.48 -7.01 -0.63
N ALA A 224 4.44 -8.27 -0.20
CA ALA A 224 4.11 -9.38 -1.08
C ALA A 224 2.82 -10.07 -0.64
N ARG A 225 2.01 -10.51 -1.62
CA ARG A 225 0.93 -11.46 -1.44
C ARG A 225 1.33 -12.74 -2.16
N ILE A 226 1.50 -13.83 -1.41
CA ILE A 226 1.91 -15.14 -1.94
C ILE A 226 0.92 -16.23 -1.52
N ARG A 227 0.89 -17.33 -2.26
CA ARG A 227 0.15 -18.55 -1.94
C ARG A 227 1.14 -19.62 -1.48
N PRO A 228 1.13 -20.01 -0.20
CA PRO A 228 2.08 -20.99 0.31
C PRO A 228 1.85 -22.39 -0.27
N ASN A 229 0.61 -22.77 -0.56
CA ASN A 229 0.25 -24.08 -1.10
C ASN A 229 -1.06 -23.99 -1.88
N PRO A 230 -1.02 -23.52 -3.15
CA PRO A 230 -2.23 -23.22 -3.92
C PRO A 230 -3.08 -24.46 -4.21
N GLY A 231 -2.48 -25.65 -4.37
CA GLY A 231 -3.22 -26.88 -4.70
C GLY A 231 -4.36 -27.20 -3.72
N PRO A 232 -4.10 -27.43 -2.42
CA PRO A 232 -5.13 -27.73 -1.45
C PRO A 232 -5.89 -26.51 -0.93
N ASN A 233 -5.34 -25.29 -1.06
CA ASN A 233 -5.96 -24.05 -0.54
C ASN A 233 -5.69 -22.86 -1.48
N PRO A 234 -6.39 -22.74 -2.63
CA PRO A 234 -6.13 -21.70 -3.63
C PRO A 234 -6.44 -20.28 -3.12
N ASP A 235 -7.38 -20.15 -2.18
CA ASP A 235 -7.77 -18.87 -1.57
C ASP A 235 -6.95 -18.49 -0.32
N ARG A 236 -5.91 -19.27 0.02
CA ARG A 236 -5.02 -18.94 1.14
C ARG A 236 -3.89 -18.05 0.68
N TYR A 237 -3.90 -16.82 1.16
CA TYR A 237 -2.79 -15.89 0.99
C TYR A 237 -1.98 -15.71 2.27
N TRP A 238 -0.67 -15.54 2.07
CA TRP A 238 0.22 -14.92 3.03
C TRP A 238 0.61 -13.53 2.53
N PHE A 239 0.48 -12.54 3.40
CA PHE A 239 0.99 -11.21 3.18
C PHE A 239 2.30 -11.03 3.92
N LEU A 240 3.29 -10.43 3.27
CA LEU A 240 4.62 -10.23 3.80
C LEU A 240 4.95 -8.74 3.77
N CYS A 241 4.96 -8.11 4.94
CA CYS A 241 5.32 -6.71 5.13
C CYS A 241 6.75 -6.63 5.67
N ALA A 242 7.71 -6.34 4.82
CA ALA A 242 9.12 -6.38 5.20
C ALA A 242 9.89 -5.15 4.73
N GLY A 243 11.07 -4.98 5.33
CA GLY A 243 11.95 -3.84 5.14
C GLY A 243 13.38 -4.26 4.92
N LEU A 244 14.07 -3.54 4.04
CA LEU A 244 15.53 -3.60 3.89
C LEU A 244 16.21 -2.50 4.74
N ALA A 245 15.44 -1.84 5.61
CA ALA A 245 15.84 -0.74 6.47
C ALA A 245 14.91 -0.71 7.70
N PRO A 246 15.29 -0.01 8.79
CA PRO A 246 14.55 -0.04 10.05
C PRO A 246 13.07 0.30 9.93
N ARG A 247 12.66 1.18 9.00
CA ARG A 247 11.25 1.58 8.81
C ARG A 247 10.51 0.77 7.74
N GLY A 248 11.19 -0.17 7.09
CA GLY A 248 10.68 -0.80 5.88
C GLY A 248 9.39 -1.60 6.09
N ALA A 249 9.33 -2.42 7.15
CA ALA A 249 8.14 -3.20 7.48
C ALA A 249 6.96 -2.32 7.93
N ALA A 250 7.25 -1.26 8.69
CA ALA A 250 6.25 -0.29 9.10
C ALA A 250 5.62 0.42 7.90
N GLY A 251 6.45 0.83 6.94
CA GLY A 251 6.00 1.43 5.70
C GLY A 251 5.24 0.46 4.80
N ALA A 252 5.63 -0.80 4.74
CA ALA A 252 4.88 -1.84 4.02
C ALA A 252 3.49 -2.08 4.64
N GLY A 253 3.40 -2.12 5.97
CA GLY A 253 2.13 -2.19 6.68
C GLY A 253 1.25 -0.98 6.41
N TRP A 254 1.82 0.23 6.50
CA TRP A 254 1.12 1.46 6.15
C TRP A 254 0.63 1.45 4.69
N PHE A 255 1.46 0.99 3.76
CA PHE A 255 1.11 0.90 2.34
C PHE A 255 -0.07 -0.05 2.12
N LEU A 256 -0.05 -1.23 2.72
CA LEU A 256 -1.17 -2.18 2.67
C LEU A 256 -2.46 -1.51 3.13
N VAL A 257 -2.45 -0.83 4.27
CA VAL A 257 -3.63 -0.20 4.84
C VAL A 257 -4.23 0.87 3.93
N ASN A 258 -3.39 1.63 3.23
CA ASN A 258 -3.86 2.77 2.44
C ASN A 258 -4.06 2.45 0.95
N HIS A 259 -3.52 1.34 0.45
CA HIS A 259 -3.48 1.04 -0.99
C HIS A 259 -3.97 -0.36 -1.36
N TRP A 260 -4.54 -1.14 -0.43
CA TRP A 260 -5.04 -2.50 -0.72
C TRP A 260 -6.07 -2.56 -1.87
N SER A 261 -6.98 -1.58 -2.00
CA SER A 261 -7.99 -1.59 -3.07
C SER A 261 -7.35 -1.41 -4.45
N SER A 262 -6.36 -0.51 -4.57
CA SER A 262 -5.59 -0.36 -5.82
C SER A 262 -4.78 -1.62 -6.14
N LEU A 263 -4.20 -2.27 -5.12
CA LEU A 263 -3.52 -3.55 -5.30
C LEU A 263 -4.48 -4.65 -5.75
N GLN A 264 -5.71 -4.68 -5.20
CA GLN A 264 -6.74 -5.62 -5.61
C GLN A 264 -7.20 -5.39 -7.05
N GLN A 265 -7.37 -4.14 -7.46
CA GLN A 265 -7.74 -3.78 -8.84
C GLN A 265 -6.66 -4.18 -9.85
N CYS A 266 -5.38 -4.03 -9.48
CA CYS A 266 -4.25 -4.35 -10.36
C CYS A 266 -3.93 -5.85 -10.40
N ALA A 267 -3.91 -6.52 -9.24
CA ALA A 267 -3.47 -7.90 -9.12
C ALA A 267 -4.62 -8.91 -9.14
N GLY A 268 -5.87 -8.50 -8.91
CA GLY A 268 -7.01 -9.40 -8.83
C GLY A 268 -6.81 -10.47 -7.76
N THR A 269 -6.83 -11.74 -8.15
CA THR A 269 -6.47 -12.87 -7.27
C THR A 269 -5.01 -13.29 -7.40
N ASN A 270 -4.21 -12.68 -8.26
CA ASN A 270 -2.84 -13.14 -8.52
C ASN A 270 -1.88 -12.80 -7.37
N GLU A 271 -0.81 -13.59 -7.23
CA GLU A 271 0.29 -13.20 -6.34
C GLU A 271 0.93 -11.90 -6.81
N PHE A 272 1.51 -11.13 -5.90
CA PHE A 272 2.25 -9.93 -6.27
C PHE A 272 3.36 -9.61 -5.29
N VAL A 273 4.30 -8.78 -5.74
CA VAL A 273 5.27 -8.09 -4.90
C VAL A 273 5.31 -6.61 -5.29
N ALA A 274 5.10 -5.74 -4.31
CA ALA A 274 5.17 -4.30 -4.42
C ALA A 274 6.40 -3.80 -3.67
N VAL A 275 7.32 -3.14 -4.37
CA VAL A 275 8.47 -2.47 -3.77
C VAL A 275 8.13 -1.00 -3.57
N ILE A 276 8.37 -0.52 -2.36
CA ILE A 276 7.99 0.81 -1.94
C ILE A 276 9.20 1.56 -1.38
N SER A 277 9.32 2.84 -1.73
CA SER A 277 10.28 3.73 -1.08
C SER A 277 9.60 4.43 0.09
N ILE A 278 10.35 4.59 1.18
CA ILE A 278 9.83 5.04 2.47
C ILE A 278 10.60 6.28 2.90
N HIS A 279 9.87 7.24 3.46
CA HIS A 279 10.50 8.44 4.00
C HIS A 279 11.50 8.10 5.11
N ARG A 280 12.65 8.78 5.11
CA ARG A 280 13.71 8.56 6.10
C ARG A 280 13.23 8.76 7.56
N TYR A 281 12.30 9.70 7.76
CA TYR A 281 11.83 10.13 9.08
C TYR A 281 10.36 9.79 9.35
N SER A 282 9.71 9.04 8.47
CA SER A 282 8.30 8.67 8.61
C SER A 282 8.09 7.24 8.12
N ASP A 283 7.05 6.58 8.61
CA ASP A 283 6.65 5.28 8.06
C ASP A 283 5.78 5.42 6.82
N GLN A 284 5.43 6.64 6.44
CA GLN A 284 4.65 6.85 5.24
C GLN A 284 5.46 6.40 4.02
N THR A 285 4.78 5.63 3.19
CA THR A 285 5.32 5.28 1.88
C THR A 285 5.38 6.54 1.03
N TYR A 286 6.56 6.79 0.48
CA TYR A 286 6.83 7.93 -0.38
C TYR A 286 6.37 7.65 -1.81
N ASN A 287 6.64 6.43 -2.32
CA ASN A 287 6.31 6.06 -3.68
C ASN A 287 6.22 4.53 -3.84
N LEU A 288 5.39 4.07 -4.77
CA LEU A 288 5.44 2.71 -5.30
C LEU A 288 6.50 2.66 -6.40
N GLU A 289 7.62 2.01 -6.12
CA GLU A 289 8.76 1.93 -7.05
C GLU A 289 8.52 0.88 -8.13
N LYS A 290 7.90 -0.24 -7.73
CA LYS A 290 7.64 -1.36 -8.62
C LYS A 290 6.49 -2.21 -8.12
N LEU A 291 5.68 -2.72 -9.04
CA LEU A 291 4.73 -3.79 -8.79
C LEU A 291 4.97 -4.90 -9.81
N ILE A 292 5.24 -6.11 -9.34
CA ILE A 292 5.28 -7.32 -10.15
C ILE A 292 4.08 -8.17 -9.75
N VAL A 293 3.25 -8.52 -10.73
CA VAL A 293 2.11 -9.41 -10.56
C VAL A 293 2.50 -10.75 -11.16
N GLY A 294 2.27 -11.83 -10.41
CA GLY A 294 2.49 -13.19 -10.86
C GLY A 294 1.53 -13.59 -11.98
N PRO A 295 1.83 -14.69 -12.68
CA PRO A 295 0.95 -15.18 -13.73
C PRO A 295 -0.45 -15.46 -13.15
N PRO A 296 -1.51 -15.27 -13.96
CA PRO A 296 -2.82 -15.75 -13.58
C PRO A 296 -2.78 -17.26 -13.37
N GLU A 297 -3.55 -17.73 -12.39
CA GLU A 297 -3.70 -19.16 -12.14
C GLU A 297 -4.15 -19.85 -13.44
N ALA A 298 -3.40 -20.85 -13.89
CA ALA A 298 -3.84 -21.68 -15.00
C ALA A 298 -5.09 -22.42 -14.53
N ALA A 299 -6.25 -22.05 -15.09
CA ALA A 299 -7.50 -22.77 -14.87
C ALA A 299 -7.26 -24.25 -15.16
N SER A 300 -7.15 -25.04 -14.10
CA SER A 300 -7.02 -26.50 -14.15
C SER A 300 -8.40 -27.12 -14.09
#